data_AF-A0A7V6FEN5-F1
#
_entry.id   AF-A0A7V6FEN5-F1
#
_cell.length_a   1.000
_cell.length_b   1.000
_cell.length_c   1.000
_cell.angle_alpha   90.00
_cell.angle_beta   90.00
_cell.angle_gamma   90.00
#
_symmetry.space_group_name_H-M   'P 1'
#
loop_
_entity.id
_entity.type
_entity.pdbx_description
1 polymer ?
#
loop_
_entity_poly.entity_id
_entity_poly.type
_entity_poly.pdbx_seq_one_letter_code
_entity_poly.pdbx_strand_id
1 'polypeptide(L)'
;MNNAEKYLLLMLNRRGDFSVLDRASKQIGVLACGLSDLLREEIITLDETSIIKIEQPLSLALESLAPLYDYLADHRQATPEEVVYDYVVRLSEHWETLFQSLGRSLTRQGVVKPTARDSLIKKILYVPERERLDELLWDMKWSLGREAIAPAMLDLWNILRETKQSGFFTTRDERILLKERGQSAGGELARGLFLDYQAKR
;
A
#
# COMPACT_ATOMS: atom_id res chain seq x y z
N MET A 1 -7.63 2.47 -10.08
CA MET A 1 -6.81 2.59 -8.87
C MET A 1 -6.55 1.22 -8.25
N ASN A 2 -5.29 0.82 -8.13
CA ASN A 2 -4.89 -0.38 -7.38
C ASN A 2 -4.89 -0.13 -5.86
N ASN A 3 -4.68 -1.15 -5.04
CA ASN A 3 -4.73 -1.00 -3.58
C ASN A 3 -3.54 -0.22 -3.02
N ALA A 4 -2.35 -0.30 -3.62
CA ALA A 4 -1.21 0.50 -3.18
C ALA A 4 -1.48 2.00 -3.36
N GLU A 5 -2.09 2.38 -4.47
CA GLU A 5 -2.55 3.73 -4.75
C GLU A 5 -3.64 4.18 -3.76
N LYS A 6 -4.66 3.34 -3.52
CA LYS A 6 -5.73 3.63 -2.54
C LYS A 6 -5.16 3.82 -1.14
N TYR A 7 -4.29 2.91 -0.70
CA TYR A 7 -3.65 2.97 0.61
C TYR A 7 -2.81 4.23 0.72
N LEU A 8 -1.98 4.55 -0.28
CA LEU A 8 -1.21 5.77 -0.32
C LEU A 8 -2.11 7.00 -0.16
N LEU A 9 -3.18 7.09 -0.96
CA LEU A 9 -4.13 8.21 -0.91
C LEU A 9 -4.73 8.41 0.49
N LEU A 10 -5.11 7.31 1.16
CA LEU A 10 -5.62 7.35 2.54
C LEU A 10 -4.56 7.86 3.53
N MET A 11 -3.29 7.51 3.34
CA MET A 11 -2.22 7.82 4.31
C MET A 11 -1.62 9.21 4.18
N LEU A 12 -1.82 9.89 3.04
CA LEU A 12 -1.32 11.23 2.80
C LEU A 12 -2.04 12.26 3.68
N ASN A 13 -1.27 13.10 4.35
CA ASN A 13 -1.82 14.24 5.08
C ASN A 13 -2.18 15.40 4.12
N ARG A 14 -2.72 16.50 4.67
CA ARG A 14 -3.08 17.71 3.89
C ARG A 14 -1.90 18.39 3.16
N ARG A 15 -0.66 18.03 3.49
CA ARG A 15 0.56 18.52 2.83
C ARG A 15 1.08 17.53 1.77
N GLY A 16 0.42 16.38 1.59
CA GLY A 16 0.82 15.36 0.63
C GLY A 16 2.04 14.54 1.03
N ASP A 17 2.23 14.33 2.34
CA ASP A 17 3.29 13.49 2.90
C ASP A 17 2.74 12.58 4.02
N PHE A 18 3.54 11.65 4.51
CA PHE A 18 3.23 10.89 5.72
C PHE A 18 3.51 11.70 6.99
N SER A 19 2.83 11.33 8.09
CA SER A 19 3.27 11.79 9.40
C SER A 19 4.59 11.09 9.75
N VAL A 20 5.51 11.82 10.38
CA VAL A 20 6.85 11.30 10.71
C VAL A 20 6.77 10.16 11.72
N LEU A 21 5.79 10.20 12.65
CA LEU A 21 5.69 9.26 13.77
C LEU A 21 5.30 7.84 13.33
N ASP A 22 4.55 7.69 12.24
CA ASP A 22 4.01 6.43 11.75
C ASP A 22 4.44 6.12 10.30
N ARG A 23 5.46 6.84 9.81
CA ARG A 23 5.95 6.76 8.43
C ARG A 23 6.27 5.33 8.01
N ALA A 24 7.04 4.59 8.81
CA ALA A 24 7.44 3.23 8.50
C ALA A 24 6.23 2.28 8.37
N SER A 25 5.29 2.35 9.31
CA SER A 25 4.04 1.56 9.26
C SER A 25 3.25 1.81 7.98
N LYS A 26 3.18 3.08 7.55
CA LYS A 26 2.48 3.47 6.31
C LYS A 26 3.22 3.00 5.06
N GLN A 27 4.55 3.06 5.07
CA GLN A 27 5.36 2.53 3.97
C GLN A 27 5.18 1.01 3.83
N ILE A 28 5.19 0.28 4.96
CA ILE A 28 4.92 -1.16 4.99
C ILE A 28 3.54 -1.47 4.41
N GLY A 29 2.51 -0.69 4.75
CA GLY A 29 1.18 -0.89 4.20
C GLY A 29 1.09 -0.66 2.69
N VAL A 30 1.79 0.35 2.16
CA VAL A 30 1.90 0.54 0.70
C VAL A 30 2.56 -0.67 0.03
N LEU A 31 3.66 -1.18 0.60
CA LEU A 31 4.36 -2.36 0.08
C LEU A 31 3.49 -3.61 0.15
N ALA A 32 2.80 -3.83 1.28
CA ALA A 32 1.90 -4.96 1.44
C ALA A 32 0.75 -4.92 0.43
N CYS A 33 0.17 -3.73 0.18
CA CYS A 33 -0.83 -3.57 -0.87
C CYS A 33 -0.25 -3.85 -2.27
N GLY A 34 0.95 -3.35 -2.57
CA GLY A 34 1.61 -3.59 -3.86
C GLY A 34 1.90 -5.06 -4.11
N LEU A 35 2.51 -5.75 -3.14
CA LEU A 35 2.77 -7.19 -3.21
C LEU A 35 1.48 -8.00 -3.30
N SER A 36 0.46 -7.64 -2.49
CA SER A 36 -0.86 -8.28 -2.54
C SER A 36 -1.54 -8.11 -3.90
N ASP A 37 -1.43 -6.95 -4.53
CA ASP A 37 -1.98 -6.73 -5.88
C ASP A 37 -1.24 -7.56 -6.94
N LEU A 38 0.09 -7.64 -6.87
CA LEU A 38 0.89 -8.44 -7.79
C LEU A 38 0.61 -9.94 -7.63
N LEU A 39 0.46 -10.44 -6.41
CA LEU A 39 0.10 -11.83 -6.12
C LEU A 39 -1.29 -12.18 -6.66
N ARG A 40 -2.26 -11.29 -6.44
CA ARG A 40 -3.66 -11.50 -6.83
C ARG A 40 -3.86 -11.47 -8.35
N GLU A 41 -3.00 -10.74 -9.09
CA GLU A 41 -2.96 -10.75 -10.55
C GLU A 41 -2.01 -11.83 -11.11
N GLU A 42 -1.48 -12.72 -10.27
CA GLU A 42 -0.58 -13.81 -10.66
C GLU A 42 0.69 -13.34 -11.39
N ILE A 43 1.09 -12.08 -11.16
CA ILE A 43 2.33 -11.49 -11.70
C ILE A 43 3.53 -12.01 -10.93
N ILE A 44 3.34 -12.21 -9.63
CA ILE A 44 4.32 -12.85 -8.76
C ILE A 44 3.70 -14.02 -7.99
N THR A 45 4.54 -14.94 -7.54
CA THR A 45 4.21 -15.99 -6.58
C THR A 45 5.21 -16.00 -5.44
N LEU A 46 4.85 -16.66 -4.34
CA LEU A 46 5.77 -17.01 -3.26
C LEU A 46 6.04 -18.51 -3.32
N ASP A 47 7.30 -18.91 -3.28
CA ASP A 47 7.63 -20.32 -3.14
C ASP A 47 7.54 -20.82 -1.69
N GLU A 48 7.85 -22.10 -1.48
CA GLU A 48 7.83 -22.76 -0.16
C GLU A 48 8.77 -22.12 0.87
N THR A 49 9.74 -21.32 0.42
CA THR A 49 10.67 -20.56 1.27
C THR A 49 10.33 -19.08 1.35
N SER A 50 9.14 -18.68 0.85
CA SER A 50 8.69 -17.30 0.74
C SER A 50 9.52 -16.41 -0.20
N ILE A 51 10.31 -16.99 -1.10
CA ILE A 51 11.01 -16.22 -2.13
C ILE A 51 10.00 -15.79 -3.19
N ILE A 52 10.07 -14.52 -3.57
CA ILE A 52 9.21 -13.94 -4.61
C ILE A 52 9.72 -14.34 -5.99
N LYS A 53 8.82 -14.93 -6.82
CA LYS A 53 9.09 -15.27 -8.22
C LYS A 53 8.21 -14.44 -9.13
N ILE A 54 8.78 -13.93 -10.23
CA ILE A 54 8.03 -13.24 -11.28
C ILE A 54 7.56 -14.28 -12.30
N GLU A 55 6.25 -14.40 -12.47
CA GLU A 55 5.63 -15.36 -13.40
C GLU A 55 5.21 -14.69 -14.71
N GLN A 56 4.79 -13.43 -14.65
CA GLN A 56 4.18 -12.72 -15.77
C GLN A 56 4.68 -11.27 -15.85
N PRO A 57 4.63 -10.63 -17.03
CA PRO A 57 4.93 -9.21 -17.15
C PRO A 57 3.93 -8.35 -16.37
N LEU A 58 4.39 -7.17 -15.94
CA LEU A 58 3.55 -6.20 -15.25
C LEU A 58 2.37 -5.75 -16.13
N SER A 59 1.14 -5.85 -15.61
CA SER A 59 -0.06 -5.41 -16.31
C SER A 59 -0.21 -3.88 -16.31
N LEU A 60 -0.91 -3.34 -17.31
CA LEU A 60 -1.18 -1.89 -17.39
C LEU A 60 -1.96 -1.36 -16.16
N ALA A 61 -2.81 -2.19 -15.55
CA ALA A 61 -3.55 -1.83 -14.35
C ALA A 61 -2.65 -1.63 -13.12
N LEU A 62 -1.45 -2.21 -13.14
CA LEU A 62 -0.46 -2.16 -12.07
C LEU A 62 0.82 -1.42 -12.49
N GLU A 63 0.81 -0.66 -13.58
CA GLU A 63 1.97 0.09 -14.10
C GLU A 63 2.60 1.00 -13.02
N SER A 64 1.79 1.56 -12.12
CA SER A 64 2.30 2.41 -11.03
C SER A 64 3.19 1.65 -10.03
N LEU A 65 3.13 0.32 -10.01
CA LEU A 65 4.01 -0.57 -9.24
C LEU A 65 5.30 -0.93 -9.97
N ALA A 66 5.59 -0.36 -11.16
CA ALA A 66 6.81 -0.66 -11.91
C ALA A 66 8.10 -0.59 -11.06
N PRO A 67 8.33 0.41 -10.18
CA PRO A 67 9.54 0.41 -9.36
C PRO A 67 9.68 -0.80 -8.42
N LEU A 68 8.56 -1.29 -7.88
CA LEU A 68 8.54 -2.48 -7.05
C LEU A 68 8.79 -3.74 -7.89
N TYR A 69 8.15 -3.83 -9.05
CA TYR A 69 8.35 -4.93 -10.00
C TYR A 69 9.80 -5.01 -10.50
N ASP A 70 10.38 -3.88 -10.91
CA ASP A 70 11.76 -3.79 -11.40
C ASP A 70 12.75 -4.18 -10.30
N TYR A 71 12.52 -3.72 -9.07
CA TYR A 71 13.31 -4.15 -7.92
C TYR A 71 13.30 -5.68 -7.76
N LEU A 72 12.14 -6.33 -7.87
CA LEU A 72 12.02 -7.79 -7.75
C LEU A 72 12.71 -8.51 -8.91
N ALA A 73 12.70 -7.94 -10.12
CA ALA A 73 13.38 -8.49 -11.28
C ALA A 73 14.92 -8.46 -11.10
N ASP A 74 15.42 -7.40 -10.48
CA ASP A 74 16.84 -7.23 -10.17
C ASP A 74 17.29 -8.07 -8.96
N HIS A 75 16.37 -8.38 -8.04
CA HIS A 75 16.62 -9.13 -6.80
C HIS A 75 15.86 -10.47 -6.79
N ARG A 76 16.29 -11.40 -7.64
CA ARG A 76 15.60 -12.69 -7.91
C ARG A 76 15.43 -13.64 -6.73
N GLN A 77 15.98 -13.32 -5.56
CA GLN A 77 15.85 -14.11 -4.34
C GLN A 77 15.19 -13.31 -3.20
N ALA A 78 14.60 -12.16 -3.49
CA ALA A 78 13.99 -11.31 -2.49
C ALA A 78 12.80 -11.99 -1.80
N THR A 79 12.77 -11.92 -0.46
CA THR A 79 11.56 -12.21 0.32
C THR A 79 10.75 -10.92 0.57
N PRO A 80 9.46 -11.00 0.93
CA PRO A 80 8.68 -9.82 1.31
C PRO A 80 9.34 -8.97 2.43
N GLU A 81 9.98 -9.62 3.41
CA GLU A 81 10.68 -8.97 4.51
C GLU A 81 11.91 -8.20 4.02
N GLU A 82 12.66 -8.76 3.06
CA GLU A 82 13.80 -8.09 2.44
C GLU A 82 13.36 -6.86 1.64
N VAL A 83 12.23 -6.94 0.91
CA VAL A 83 11.62 -5.78 0.26
C VAL A 83 11.34 -4.68 1.29
N VAL A 84 10.70 -5.02 2.41
CA VAL A 84 10.44 -4.04 3.49
C VAL A 84 11.73 -3.45 4.04
N TYR A 85 12.74 -4.28 4.28
CA TYR A 85 14.03 -3.80 4.77
C TYR A 85 14.65 -2.78 3.82
N ASP A 86 14.74 -3.09 2.53
CA ASP A 86 15.38 -2.22 1.55
C ASP A 86 14.61 -0.93 1.24
N TYR A 87 13.28 -0.96 1.35
CA TYR A 87 12.43 0.21 1.12
C TYR A 87 12.23 1.09 2.36
N VAL A 88 12.18 0.50 3.56
CA VAL A 88 11.74 1.19 4.78
C VAL A 88 12.89 1.43 5.75
N VAL A 89 13.78 0.46 5.90
CA VAL A 89 14.86 0.50 6.90
C VAL A 89 16.15 1.04 6.30
N ARG A 90 16.54 0.52 5.14
CA ARG A 90 17.76 0.93 4.46
C ARG A 90 17.59 2.33 3.90
N LEU A 91 18.64 3.14 4.03
CA LEU A 91 18.73 4.43 3.34
C LEU A 91 18.93 4.18 1.85
N SER A 92 17.84 3.96 1.12
CA SER A 92 17.80 3.75 -0.32
C SER A 92 16.80 4.72 -0.99
N GLU A 93 16.92 4.86 -2.31
CA GLU A 93 15.98 5.65 -3.11
C GLU A 93 14.74 4.84 -3.55
N HIS A 94 14.65 3.56 -3.17
CA HIS A 94 13.60 2.64 -3.61
C HIS A 94 12.20 3.14 -3.21
N TRP A 95 12.03 3.53 -1.94
CA TRP A 95 10.77 4.11 -1.49
C TRP A 95 10.41 5.38 -2.25
N GLU A 96 11.36 6.29 -2.44
CA GLU A 96 11.08 7.55 -3.12
C GLU A 96 10.63 7.29 -4.57
N THR A 97 11.30 6.36 -5.25
CA THR A 97 10.95 5.98 -6.63
C THR A 97 9.54 5.41 -6.71
N LEU A 98 9.17 4.50 -5.81
CA LEU A 98 7.81 3.93 -5.73
C LEU A 98 6.78 5.00 -5.39
N PHE A 99 7.05 5.85 -4.39
CA PHE A 99 6.16 6.94 -3.99
C PHE A 99 5.88 7.90 -5.16
N GLN A 100 6.91 8.28 -5.91
CA GLN A 100 6.76 9.14 -7.09
C GLN A 100 5.97 8.45 -8.20
N SER A 101 6.17 7.15 -8.42
CA SER A 101 5.41 6.38 -9.42
C SER A 101 3.91 6.33 -9.09
N LEU A 102 3.57 5.96 -7.85
CA LEU A 102 2.19 5.95 -7.36
C LEU A 102 1.56 7.34 -7.42
N GLY A 103 2.27 8.38 -6.97
CA GLY A 103 1.79 9.76 -6.97
C GLY A 103 1.53 10.30 -8.39
N ARG A 104 2.38 9.98 -9.37
CA ARG A 104 2.13 10.32 -10.77
C ARG A 104 0.88 9.64 -11.31
N SER A 105 0.66 8.36 -10.98
CA SER A 105 -0.56 7.65 -11.38
C SER A 105 -1.81 8.28 -10.74
N LEU A 106 -1.77 8.57 -9.44
CA LEU A 106 -2.85 9.28 -8.74
C LEU A 106 -3.12 10.68 -9.35
N THR A 107 -2.07 11.37 -9.80
CA THR A 107 -2.20 12.68 -10.48
C THR A 107 -2.94 12.53 -11.81
N ARG A 108 -2.60 11.52 -12.62
CA ARG A 108 -3.31 11.23 -13.89
C ARG A 108 -4.78 10.88 -13.67
N GLN A 109 -5.08 10.23 -12.53
CA GLN A 109 -6.45 9.92 -12.10
C GLN A 109 -7.20 11.13 -11.52
N GLY A 110 -6.53 12.29 -11.34
CA GLY A 110 -7.15 13.51 -10.83
C GLY A 110 -7.53 13.45 -9.35
N VAL A 111 -6.90 12.58 -8.56
CA VAL A 111 -7.20 12.40 -7.13
C VAL A 111 -6.17 13.03 -6.20
N VAL A 112 -5.06 13.52 -6.74
CA VAL A 112 -4.05 14.32 -6.03
C VAL A 112 -3.55 15.46 -6.92
N LYS A 113 -3.04 16.53 -6.31
CA LYS A 113 -2.29 17.60 -6.98
C LYS A 113 -0.79 17.54 -6.63
N PRO A 114 0.12 17.48 -7.61
CA PRO A 114 1.55 17.56 -7.35
C PRO A 114 1.91 18.97 -6.86
N THR A 115 2.66 19.05 -5.78
CA THR A 115 3.13 20.31 -5.19
C THR A 115 4.63 20.19 -4.91
N ALA A 116 5.40 21.20 -5.30
CA ALA A 116 6.80 21.28 -4.93
C ALA A 116 6.91 21.65 -3.44
N ARG A 117 7.73 20.92 -2.70
CA ARG A 117 8.11 21.32 -1.34
C ARG A 117 9.24 22.34 -1.43
N ASP A 118 9.01 23.51 -0.84
CA ASP A 118 10.06 24.52 -0.63
C ASP A 118 10.99 24.04 0.50
N SER A 119 11.97 23.23 0.13
CA SER A 119 13.07 22.79 0.99
C SER A 119 14.39 22.75 0.22
N LEU A 120 15.51 22.67 0.95
CA LEU A 120 16.87 22.55 0.39
C LEU A 120 16.99 21.46 -0.68
N ILE A 121 16.20 20.39 -0.56
CA ILE A 121 16.01 19.37 -1.59
C ILE A 121 14.62 19.58 -2.20
N LYS A 122 14.55 19.82 -3.51
CA LYS A 122 13.28 19.88 -4.24
C LYS A 122 12.68 18.49 -4.28
N LYS A 123 11.57 18.29 -3.57
CA LYS A 123 10.79 17.05 -3.60
C LYS A 123 9.35 17.35 -4.02
N ILE A 124 8.81 16.49 -4.89
CA ILE A 124 7.39 16.55 -5.28
C ILE A 124 6.57 15.81 -4.22
N LEU A 125 5.59 16.49 -3.66
CA LEU A 125 4.57 15.94 -2.77
C LEU A 125 3.24 15.85 -3.52
N TYR A 126 2.34 15.00 -3.04
CA TYR A 126 1.05 14.74 -3.70
C TYR A 126 -0.08 15.06 -2.73
N VAL A 127 -0.69 16.24 -2.88
CA VAL A 127 -1.76 16.70 -1.98
C VAL A 127 -3.08 16.04 -2.40
N PRO A 128 -3.77 15.29 -1.51
CA PRO A 128 -5.05 14.67 -1.83
C PRO A 128 -6.14 15.68 -2.16
N GLU A 129 -6.92 15.39 -3.19
CA GLU A 129 -8.21 16.04 -3.41
C GLU A 129 -9.21 15.52 -2.38
N ARG A 130 -9.74 16.41 -1.54
CA ARG A 130 -10.54 16.02 -0.37
C ARG A 130 -11.81 15.27 -0.78
N GLU A 131 -12.49 15.74 -1.82
CA GLU A 131 -13.72 15.15 -2.32
C GLU A 131 -13.46 13.72 -2.81
N ARG A 132 -12.33 13.47 -3.48
CA ARG A 132 -11.94 12.14 -3.98
C ARG A 132 -11.55 11.19 -2.87
N LEU A 133 -10.91 11.70 -1.82
CA LEU A 133 -10.62 10.93 -0.61
C LEU A 133 -11.92 10.54 0.12
N ASP A 134 -12.86 11.47 0.25
CA ASP A 134 -14.17 11.22 0.87
C ASP A 134 -15.00 10.21 0.07
N GLU A 135 -14.97 10.27 -1.27
CA GLU A 135 -15.56 9.25 -2.17
C GLU A 135 -14.95 7.86 -1.94
N LEU A 136 -13.61 7.74 -1.91
CA LEU A 136 -12.95 6.47 -1.64
C LEU A 136 -13.35 5.90 -0.28
N LEU A 137 -13.34 6.73 0.77
CA LEU A 137 -13.75 6.32 2.10
C LEU A 137 -15.21 5.83 2.13
N TRP A 138 -16.08 6.50 1.38
CA TRP A 138 -17.46 6.08 1.29
C TRP A 138 -17.60 4.72 0.60
N ASP A 139 -16.97 4.53 -0.55
CA ASP A 139 -16.98 3.27 -1.30
C ASP A 139 -16.46 2.09 -0.45
N MET A 140 -15.39 2.33 0.31
CA MET A 140 -14.81 1.34 1.22
C MET A 140 -15.80 0.91 2.29
N LYS A 141 -16.45 1.88 2.96
CA LYS A 141 -17.41 1.61 4.05
C LYS A 141 -18.67 0.95 3.52
N TRP A 142 -19.18 1.41 2.38
CA TRP A 142 -20.31 0.80 1.70
C TRP A 142 -20.02 -0.67 1.37
N SER A 143 -18.81 -0.97 0.92
CA SER A 143 -18.39 -2.34 0.59
C SER A 143 -18.36 -3.28 1.80
N LEU A 144 -18.08 -2.79 3.01
CA LEU A 144 -18.13 -3.61 4.23
C LEU A 144 -19.54 -4.08 4.58
N GLY A 145 -20.56 -3.28 4.26
CA GLY A 145 -21.96 -3.59 4.53
C GLY A 145 -22.62 -4.53 3.52
N ARG A 146 -21.94 -4.83 2.39
CA ARG A 146 -22.47 -5.71 1.33
C ARG A 146 -22.39 -7.17 1.71
N GLU A 147 -23.34 -7.99 1.28
CA GLU A 147 -23.31 -9.44 1.52
C GLU A 147 -21.98 -10.08 1.10
N ALA A 148 -21.49 -9.73 -0.09
CA ALA A 148 -20.14 -10.07 -0.56
C ALA A 148 -19.27 -8.81 -0.69
N ILE A 149 -18.07 -8.88 -0.10
CA ILE A 149 -17.02 -7.88 -0.27
C ILE A 149 -16.04 -8.33 -1.35
N ALA A 150 -15.63 -7.43 -2.24
CA ALA A 150 -14.62 -7.75 -3.24
C ALA A 150 -13.28 -8.13 -2.56
N PRO A 151 -12.57 -9.17 -3.01
CA PRO A 151 -11.32 -9.63 -2.37
C PRO A 151 -10.28 -8.52 -2.19
N ALA A 152 -10.04 -7.72 -3.23
CA ALA A 152 -9.11 -6.59 -3.17
C ALA A 152 -9.55 -5.54 -2.12
N MET A 153 -10.85 -5.32 -1.93
CA MET A 153 -11.34 -4.39 -0.91
C MET A 153 -11.14 -4.95 0.50
N LEU A 154 -11.34 -6.26 0.67
CA LEU A 154 -11.07 -6.94 1.94
C LEU A 154 -9.57 -6.90 2.28
N ASP A 155 -8.69 -7.08 1.29
CA ASP A 155 -7.24 -6.91 1.47
C ASP A 155 -6.90 -5.51 1.97
N LEU A 156 -7.41 -4.46 1.31
CA LEU A 156 -7.16 -3.09 1.74
C LEU A 156 -7.60 -2.84 3.19
N TRP A 157 -8.79 -3.32 3.57
CA TRP A 157 -9.27 -3.21 4.95
C TRP A 157 -8.42 -3.95 5.97
N ASN A 158 -8.02 -5.19 5.66
CA ASN A 158 -7.16 -5.97 6.54
C ASN A 158 -5.77 -5.34 6.64
N ILE A 159 -5.17 -4.87 5.54
CA ILE A 159 -3.85 -4.23 5.54
C ILE A 159 -3.87 -2.95 6.39
N LEU A 160 -4.91 -2.10 6.28
CA LEU A 160 -5.09 -0.93 7.13
C LEU A 160 -5.14 -1.30 8.62
N ARG A 161 -5.83 -2.40 8.96
CA ARG A 161 -5.92 -2.91 10.33
C ARG A 161 -4.57 -3.39 10.85
N GLU A 162 -3.87 -4.24 10.09
CA GLU A 162 -2.61 -4.85 10.52
C GLU A 162 -1.46 -3.83 10.63
N THR A 163 -1.47 -2.80 9.79
CA THR A 163 -0.49 -1.69 9.84
C THR A 163 -0.86 -0.59 10.84
N LYS A 164 -1.84 -0.86 11.73
CA LYS A 164 -2.34 0.04 12.78
C LYS A 164 -2.86 1.39 12.25
N GLN A 165 -3.31 1.45 11.00
CA GLN A 165 -3.96 2.62 10.40
C GLN A 165 -5.46 2.61 10.67
N SER A 166 -5.82 2.29 11.92
CA SER A 166 -7.21 2.07 12.32
C SER A 166 -8.02 3.35 12.53
N GLY A 167 -7.39 4.53 12.41
CA GLY A 167 -8.07 5.82 12.45
C GLY A 167 -9.15 6.00 11.37
N PHE A 168 -9.13 5.16 10.33
CA PHE A 168 -10.15 5.12 9.28
C PHE A 168 -11.38 4.28 9.65
N PHE A 169 -11.32 3.48 10.72
CA PHE A 169 -12.50 2.88 11.33
C PHE A 169 -13.17 3.92 12.22
N THR A 170 -14.20 4.54 11.67
CA THR A 170 -14.95 5.60 12.34
C THR A 170 -15.95 5.08 13.36
N THR A 171 -16.37 3.81 13.26
CA THR A 171 -17.39 3.23 14.16
C THR A 171 -16.98 1.89 14.78
N ARG A 172 -17.68 1.51 15.86
CA ARG A 172 -17.56 0.16 16.46
C ARG A 172 -18.07 -0.91 15.49
N ASP A 173 -19.14 -0.63 14.75
CA ASP A 173 -19.78 -1.57 13.85
C ASP A 173 -18.89 -1.91 12.66
N GLU A 174 -18.18 -0.93 12.09
CA GLU A 174 -17.18 -1.16 11.02
C GLU A 174 -16.10 -2.16 11.47
N ARG A 175 -15.66 -2.07 12.73
CA ARG A 175 -14.66 -2.99 13.30
C ARG A 175 -15.21 -4.40 13.52
N ILE A 176 -16.47 -4.50 13.94
CA ILE A 176 -17.15 -5.79 14.12
C ILE A 176 -17.34 -6.46 12.76
N LEU A 177 -17.87 -5.73 11.78
CA LEU A 177 -18.07 -6.23 10.42
C LEU A 177 -16.76 -6.72 9.81
N LEU A 178 -15.68 -5.94 9.88
CA LEU A 178 -14.39 -6.39 9.36
C LEU A 178 -13.89 -7.66 10.06
N LYS A 179 -14.11 -7.79 11.38
CA LYS A 179 -13.74 -9.00 12.10
C LYS A 179 -14.55 -10.21 11.63
N GLU A 180 -15.85 -10.03 11.36
CA GLU A 180 -16.74 -11.07 10.83
C GLU A 180 -16.36 -11.49 9.40
N ARG A 181 -15.78 -10.58 8.59
CA ARG A 181 -15.23 -10.93 7.27
C ARG A 181 -13.98 -11.79 7.33
N GLY A 182 -13.32 -11.86 8.49
CA GLY A 182 -12.12 -12.65 8.68
C GLY A 182 -10.87 -12.07 8.04
N GLN A 183 -9.87 -12.93 7.89
CA GLN A 183 -8.55 -12.58 7.38
C GLN A 183 -8.46 -12.86 5.89
N SER A 184 -7.83 -11.96 5.14
CA SER A 184 -7.47 -12.17 3.74
C SER A 184 -5.96 -12.37 3.58
N ALA A 185 -5.55 -12.95 2.46
CA ALA A 185 -4.13 -13.21 2.16
C ALA A 185 -3.28 -11.93 2.22
N GLY A 186 -3.77 -10.81 1.66
CA GLY A 186 -3.08 -9.51 1.75
C GLY A 186 -2.96 -9.02 3.20
N GLY A 187 -3.97 -9.30 4.02
CA GLY A 187 -3.92 -9.06 5.46
C GLY A 187 -2.87 -9.89 6.19
N GLU A 188 -2.76 -11.18 5.90
CA GLU A 188 -1.74 -12.06 6.49
C GLU A 188 -0.33 -11.62 6.11
N LEU A 189 -0.12 -11.29 4.85
CA LEU A 189 1.12 -10.72 4.35
C LEU A 189 1.49 -9.44 5.12
N ALA A 190 0.57 -8.47 5.21
CA ALA A 190 0.81 -7.24 5.95
C ALA A 190 1.12 -7.48 7.43
N ARG A 191 0.42 -8.44 8.07
CA ARG A 191 0.68 -8.82 9.46
C ARG A 191 2.10 -9.37 9.63
N GLY A 192 2.53 -10.27 8.75
CA GLY A 192 3.88 -10.85 8.77
C GLY A 192 4.94 -9.76 8.63
N LEU A 193 4.83 -8.95 7.58
CA LEU A 193 5.74 -7.82 7.32
C LEU A 193 5.84 -6.85 8.49
N PHE A 194 4.70 -6.49 9.08
CA PHE A 194 4.64 -5.52 10.15
C PHE A 194 5.22 -6.06 11.48
N LEU A 195 5.01 -7.34 11.78
CA LEU A 195 5.58 -8.00 12.95
C LEU A 195 7.10 -8.19 12.82
N ASP A 196 7.58 -8.61 11.65
CA ASP A 196 9.02 -8.73 11.36
C ASP A 196 9.74 -7.39 11.51
N TYR A 197 9.17 -6.32 10.95
CA TYR A 197 9.69 -4.96 11.13
C TYR A 197 9.76 -4.55 12.60
N GLN A 198 8.74 -4.86 13.41
CA GLN A 198 8.74 -4.54 14.84
C GLN A 198 9.79 -5.33 15.63
N ALA A 199 10.09 -6.57 15.23
CA ALA A 199 11.09 -7.40 15.89
C ALA A 199 12.53 -6.93 15.61
N LYS A 200 12.76 -6.26 14.47
CA LYS A 200 14.09 -5.78 14.02
C LYS A 200 14.41 -4.34 14.42
N ARG A 201 13.49 -3.63 15.08
CA ARG A 201 13.66 -2.25 15.56
C ARG A 201 14.21 -2.20 16.98
#